data_AF-A0A6G2X9E3-F1
#
_entry.id   AF-A0A6G2X9E3-F1
#
_cell.length_a   1.000
_cell.length_b   1.000
_cell.length_c   1.000
_cell.angle_alpha   90.00
_cell.angle_beta   90.00
_cell.angle_gamma   90.00
#
_symmetry.space_group_name_H-M   'P 1'
#
loop_
_entity.id
_entity.type
_entity.pdbx_description
1 polymer ?
#
loop_
_entity_poly.entity_id
_entity_poly.type
_entity_poly.pdbx_seq_one_letter_code
_entity_poly.pdbx_strand_id
1 'polypeptide(L)'
;MTSEAERQFHRAMVLGVERLKREISYNATRFMEMVGELGGAEAARQLLRGRDASDGFTTLWEHGRLDMSVEAFVLLPWYRELFTEEQLETAERRLREHRFDVDAFLTRAERNSPAWVASDPTQAG
;
A
#
# COMPACT_ATOMS: atom_id res chain seq x y z
N MET A 1 10.58 -15.78 -10.43
CA MET A 1 9.14 -15.76 -10.73
C MET A 1 8.49 -14.80 -9.76
N THR A 2 7.82 -13.76 -10.25
CA THR A 2 7.04 -12.80 -9.43
C THR A 2 5.91 -13.55 -8.71
N SER A 3 5.71 -13.33 -7.41
CA SER A 3 4.64 -13.99 -6.66
C SER A 3 3.26 -13.47 -7.07
N GLU A 4 2.18 -14.19 -6.74
CA GLU A 4 0.82 -13.69 -6.97
C GLU A 4 0.57 -12.41 -6.16
N ALA A 5 1.00 -12.37 -4.89
CA ALA A 5 0.91 -11.18 -4.05
C ALA A 5 1.62 -9.97 -4.69
N GLU A 6 2.80 -10.15 -5.29
CA GLU A 6 3.54 -9.06 -5.95
C GLU A 6 2.82 -8.56 -7.22
N ARG A 7 2.24 -9.46 -8.02
CA ARG A 7 1.39 -9.07 -9.17
C ARG A 7 0.16 -8.28 -8.72
N GLN A 8 -0.51 -8.76 -7.68
CA GLN A 8 -1.71 -8.13 -7.14
C GLN A 8 -1.37 -6.78 -6.51
N PHE A 9 -0.24 -6.66 -5.82
CA PHE A 9 0.23 -5.40 -5.26
C PHE A 9 0.49 -4.36 -6.37
N HIS A 10 1.20 -4.75 -7.44
CA HIS A 10 1.42 -3.86 -8.59
C HIS A 10 0.08 -3.37 -9.18
N ARG A 11 -0.86 -4.29 -9.41
CA ARG A 11 -2.19 -3.93 -9.92
C ARG A 11 -2.94 -2.98 -8.96
N ALA A 12 -2.83 -3.22 -7.66
CA ALA A 12 -3.45 -2.40 -6.63
C ALA A 12 -2.89 -0.97 -6.61
N MET A 13 -1.58 -0.79 -6.82
CA MET A 13 -0.96 0.54 -6.95
C MET A 13 -1.47 1.30 -8.16
N VAL A 14 -1.50 0.64 -9.33
CA VAL A 14 -1.99 1.26 -10.58
C VAL A 14 -3.45 1.70 -10.46
N LEU A 15 -4.33 0.80 -10.02
CA LEU A 15 -5.75 1.10 -9.84
C LEU A 15 -5.99 2.15 -8.75
N GLY A 16 -5.17 2.14 -7.70
CA GLY A 16 -5.21 3.14 -6.63
C GLY A 16 -4.97 4.55 -7.16
N VAL A 17 -3.91 4.74 -7.95
CA VAL A 17 -3.60 6.05 -8.54
C VAL A 17 -4.70 6.51 -9.50
N GLU A 18 -5.24 5.62 -10.34
CA GLU A 18 -6.36 5.96 -11.22
C GLU A 18 -7.60 6.42 -10.44
N ARG A 19 -7.90 5.74 -9.32
CA ARG A 19 -9.01 6.10 -8.45
C ARG A 19 -8.78 7.43 -7.74
N LEU A 20 -7.58 7.69 -7.23
CA LEU A 20 -7.22 8.98 -6.62
C LEU A 20 -7.35 10.14 -7.61
N LYS A 21 -6.94 9.93 -8.87
CA LYS A 21 -7.11 10.91 -9.94
C LYS A 21 -8.58 11.24 -10.20
N ARG A 22 -9.48 10.26 -10.11
CA ARG A 22 -10.92 10.47 -10.32
C ARG A 22 -11.62 11.08 -9.11
N GLU A 23 -11.25 10.68 -7.90
CA GLU A 23 -11.96 11.06 -6.67
C GLU A 23 -11.45 12.36 -6.05
N ILE A 24 -10.15 12.64 -6.13
CA ILE A 24 -9.53 13.82 -5.50
C ILE A 24 -8.64 14.62 -6.46
N SER A 25 -8.68 14.34 -7.78
CA SER A 25 -7.83 14.99 -8.79
C SER A 25 -6.32 14.89 -8.54
N TYR A 26 -5.89 13.95 -7.69
CA TYR A 26 -4.48 13.75 -7.37
C TYR A 26 -3.82 12.85 -8.41
N ASN A 27 -2.72 13.29 -9.00
CA ASN A 27 -1.94 12.53 -9.98
C ASN A 27 -0.54 12.23 -9.45
N ALA A 28 -0.31 10.99 -9.03
CA ALA A 28 0.96 10.51 -8.48
C ALA A 28 1.99 10.18 -9.59
N THR A 29 2.29 11.12 -10.48
CA THR A 29 3.11 10.86 -11.69
C THR A 29 4.45 10.19 -11.37
N ARG A 30 5.22 10.75 -10.42
CA ARG A 30 6.54 10.20 -10.05
C ARG A 30 6.43 8.79 -9.47
N PHE A 31 5.38 8.52 -8.71
CA PHE A 31 5.15 7.18 -8.17
C PHE A 31 4.79 6.20 -9.28
N MET A 32 3.95 6.60 -10.25
CA MET A 32 3.61 5.75 -11.40
C MET A 32 4.80 5.46 -12.31
N GLU A 33 5.71 6.41 -12.48
CA GLU A 33 7.00 6.19 -13.17
C GLU A 33 7.80 5.10 -12.45
N MET A 34 7.97 5.21 -11.12
CA MET A 34 8.65 4.18 -10.32
C MET A 34 7.97 2.81 -10.43
N VAL A 35 6.64 2.77 -10.37
CA VAL A 35 5.87 1.52 -10.50
C VAL A 35 6.06 0.88 -11.88
N GLY A 36 6.17 1.69 -12.94
CA GLY A 36 6.43 1.22 -14.31
C GLY A 36 7.84 0.68 -14.50
N GLU A 37 8.85 1.29 -13.87
CA GLU A 37 10.25 0.88 -13.99
C GLU A 37 10.63 -0.29 -13.07
N LEU A 38 10.15 -0.27 -11.83
CA LEU A 38 10.60 -1.17 -10.76
C LEU A 38 9.56 -2.23 -10.37
N GLY A 39 8.30 -2.01 -10.74
CA GLY A 39 7.17 -2.74 -10.18
C GLY A 39 6.64 -2.12 -8.87
N GLY A 40 5.45 -2.54 -8.46
CA GLY A 40 4.74 -1.91 -7.34
C GLY A 40 5.45 -2.10 -6.00
N ALA A 41 5.90 -3.33 -5.71
CA ALA A 41 6.51 -3.65 -4.43
C ALA A 41 7.85 -2.92 -4.25
N GLU A 42 8.73 -2.93 -5.26
CA GLU A 42 10.00 -2.19 -5.19
C GLU A 42 9.81 -0.68 -5.11
N ALA A 43 8.84 -0.11 -5.85
CA ALA A 43 8.51 1.30 -5.73
C ALA A 43 8.06 1.67 -4.30
N ALA A 44 7.22 0.82 -3.68
CA ALA A 44 6.80 0.99 -2.29
C ALA A 44 7.98 0.86 -1.31
N ARG A 45 8.86 -0.13 -1.48
CA ARG A 45 10.08 -0.28 -0.67
C ARG A 45 10.95 0.97 -0.73
N GLN A 46 11.10 1.59 -1.90
CA GLN A 46 11.84 2.85 -2.04
C GLN A 46 11.20 4.01 -1.30
N LEU A 47 9.87 4.15 -1.34
CA LEU A 47 9.15 5.19 -0.59
C LEU A 47 9.28 5.05 0.94
N LEU A 48 9.33 3.80 1.43
CA LEU A 48 9.47 3.52 2.86
C LEU A 48 10.90 3.72 3.38
N ARG A 49 11.93 3.76 2.51
CA ARG A 49 13.31 4.09 2.90
C ARG A 49 13.52 5.56 3.26
N GLY A 50 12.64 6.45 2.81
CA GLY A 50 12.69 7.87 3.18
C GLY A 50 12.49 8.05 4.68
N ARG A 51 13.18 9.02 5.31
CA ARG A 51 12.90 9.35 6.71
C ARG A 51 11.54 10.00 6.89
N ASP A 52 11.22 10.92 5.98
CA ASP A 52 10.00 11.71 6.01
C ASP A 52 8.90 11.10 5.12
N ALA A 53 7.66 11.45 5.42
CA ALA A 53 6.53 11.14 4.56
C ALA A 53 6.73 11.77 3.18
N SER A 54 6.31 11.06 2.13
CA SER A 54 6.37 11.61 0.77
C SER A 54 5.33 12.71 0.56
N ASP A 55 5.55 13.61 -0.39
CA ASP A 55 4.55 14.63 -0.77
C ASP A 55 3.19 14.02 -1.13
N GLY A 56 3.21 12.82 -1.74
CA GLY A 56 2.00 12.08 -2.04
C GLY A 56 1.27 11.59 -0.80
N PHE A 57 1.99 11.14 0.23
CA PHE A 57 1.40 10.79 1.51
C PHE A 57 0.74 12.01 2.17
N THR A 58 1.44 13.15 2.21
CA THR A 58 0.89 14.41 2.74
C THR A 58 -0.39 14.81 2.01
N THR A 59 -0.40 14.72 0.68
CA THR A 59 -1.59 15.02 -0.12
C THR A 59 -2.76 14.09 0.24
N LEU A 60 -2.52 12.79 0.40
CA LEU A 60 -3.55 11.84 0.80
C LEU A 60 -4.08 12.12 2.21
N TRP A 61 -3.21 12.52 3.13
CA TRP A 61 -3.60 12.92 4.48
C TRP A 61 -4.52 14.14 4.48
N GLU A 62 -4.18 15.19 3.73
CA GLU A 62 -5.01 16.40 3.60
C GLU A 62 -6.42 16.11 3.05
N HIS A 63 -6.56 15.05 2.24
CA HIS A 63 -7.83 14.62 1.67
C HIS A 63 -8.54 13.52 2.48
N GLY A 64 -7.98 13.09 3.61
CA GLY A 64 -8.54 11.99 4.42
C GLY A 64 -8.50 10.63 3.71
N ARG A 65 -7.54 10.42 2.80
CA ARG A 65 -7.39 9.24 1.93
C ARG A 65 -6.14 8.42 2.24
N LEU A 66 -5.69 8.44 3.50
CA LEU A 66 -4.59 7.57 3.94
C LEU A 66 -4.90 6.08 3.80
N ASP A 67 -6.19 5.70 3.73
CA ASP A 67 -6.60 4.33 3.40
C ASP A 67 -6.17 3.88 1.99
N MET A 68 -5.75 4.82 1.14
CA MET A 68 -5.21 4.59 -0.21
C MET A 68 -3.69 4.79 -0.32
N SER A 69 -3.00 5.07 0.78
CA SER A 69 -1.56 5.28 0.74
C SER A 69 -0.80 3.96 0.60
N VAL A 70 0.46 4.05 0.19
CA VAL A 70 1.37 2.91 0.15
C VAL A 70 1.52 2.31 1.56
N GLU A 71 1.67 3.16 2.57
CA GLU A 71 1.78 2.78 3.97
C GLU A 71 0.59 1.92 4.43
N ALA A 72 -0.64 2.27 4.05
CA ALA A 72 -1.80 1.45 4.39
C ALA A 72 -1.77 0.11 3.64
N PHE A 73 -1.39 0.12 2.37
CA PHE A 73 -1.41 -1.09 1.54
C PHE A 73 -0.34 -2.11 1.95
N VAL A 74 0.86 -1.68 2.36
CA VAL A 74 1.91 -2.62 2.78
C VAL A 74 1.55 -3.37 4.07
N LEU A 75 0.70 -2.78 4.91
CA LEU A 75 0.25 -3.40 6.17
C LEU A 75 -0.86 -4.44 5.96
N LEU A 76 -1.46 -4.52 4.77
CA LEU A 76 -2.50 -5.51 4.50
C LEU A 76 -1.95 -6.95 4.67
N PRO A 77 -2.67 -7.86 5.34
CA PRO A 77 -2.15 -9.19 5.69
C PRO A 77 -1.64 -10.00 4.50
N TRP A 78 -2.21 -9.82 3.31
CA TRP A 78 -1.83 -10.51 2.09
C TRP A 78 -0.70 -9.83 1.30
N TYR A 79 -0.20 -8.68 1.76
CA TYR A 79 0.95 -7.98 1.18
C TYR A 79 2.12 -7.85 2.15
N ARG A 80 1.90 -8.00 3.46
CA ARG A 80 2.94 -7.82 4.48
C ARG A 80 4.22 -8.62 4.22
N GLU A 81 4.09 -9.84 3.68
CA GLU A 81 5.24 -10.72 3.40
C GLU A 81 6.14 -10.22 2.27
N LEU A 82 5.68 -9.23 1.49
CA LEU A 82 6.51 -8.56 0.48
C LEU A 82 7.48 -7.56 1.11
N PHE A 83 7.30 -7.20 2.38
CA PHE A 83 8.04 -6.11 3.04
C PHE A 83 8.76 -6.62 4.29
N THR A 84 9.82 -5.91 4.68
CA THR A 84 10.54 -6.20 5.93
C THR A 84 9.80 -5.62 7.12
N GLU A 85 10.06 -6.15 8.32
CA GLU A 85 9.45 -5.61 9.54
C GLU A 85 9.73 -4.11 9.72
N GLU A 86 10.95 -3.66 9.46
CA GLU A 86 11.33 -2.23 9.49
C GLU A 86 10.48 -1.35 8.54
N GLN A 87 10.13 -1.89 7.37
CA GLN A 87 9.28 -1.20 6.39
C GLN A 87 7.83 -1.12 6.89
N LEU A 88 7.33 -2.20 7.48
CA LEU A 88 5.99 -2.25 8.07
C LEU A 88 5.89 -1.31 9.28
N GLU A 89 6.87 -1.33 10.19
CA GLU A 89 6.96 -0.41 11.32
C GLU A 89 7.00 1.05 10.87
N THR A 90 7.76 1.36 9.82
CA THR A 90 7.81 2.71 9.25
C THR A 90 6.46 3.14 8.69
N ALA A 91 5.77 2.27 7.97
CA ALA A 91 4.45 2.52 7.43
C ALA A 91 3.41 2.77 8.54
N GLU A 92 3.37 1.88 9.53
CA GLU A 92 2.46 1.99 10.68
C GLU A 92 2.72 3.27 11.48
N ARG A 93 3.99 3.56 11.78
CA ARG A 93 4.39 4.78 12.49
C ARG A 93 3.88 6.04 11.77
N ARG A 94 4.14 6.16 10.47
CA ARG A 94 3.69 7.31 9.66
C ARG A 94 2.16 7.48 9.71
N LEU A 95 1.40 6.38 9.60
CA LEU A 95 -0.06 6.42 9.69
C LEU A 95 -0.54 6.87 11.08
N ARG A 96 0.01 6.29 12.15
CA ARG A 96 -0.36 6.63 13.54
C ARG A 96 0.02 8.07 13.90
N GLU A 97 1.17 8.57 13.44
CA GLU A 97 1.58 9.99 13.60
C GLU A 97 0.54 10.96 13.01
N HIS A 98 -0.16 10.53 11.96
CA HIS A 98 -1.21 11.29 11.29
C HIS A 98 -2.62 10.95 11.79
N ARG A 99 -2.71 10.27 12.96
CA ARG A 99 -3.96 9.86 13.62
C ARG A 99 -4.85 8.94 12.78
N PHE A 100 -4.28 8.19 11.86
CA PHE A 100 -5.00 7.16 11.13
C PHE A 100 -5.18 5.92 12.03
N ASP A 101 -6.41 5.39 12.07
CA ASP A 101 -6.75 4.19 12.83
C ASP A 101 -6.37 2.94 12.02
N VAL A 102 -5.12 2.50 12.20
CA VAL A 102 -4.55 1.31 11.53
C VAL A 102 -5.33 0.05 11.90
N ASP A 103 -5.68 -0.10 13.17
CA ASP A 103 -6.34 -1.30 13.69
C ASP A 103 -7.74 -1.46 13.10
N ALA A 104 -8.51 -0.38 13.02
CA ALA A 104 -9.82 -0.37 12.37
C ALA A 104 -9.72 -0.62 10.85
N PHE A 105 -8.71 -0.04 10.19
CA PHE A 105 -8.46 -0.27 8.77
C PHE A 105 -8.20 -1.75 8.47
N LEU A 106 -7.28 -2.38 9.21
CA LEU A 106 -6.93 -3.79 9.04
C LEU A 106 -8.12 -4.71 9.33
N THR A 107 -8.84 -4.44 10.43
CA THR A 107 -10.07 -5.18 10.77
C THR A 107 -11.10 -5.13 9.64
N ARG A 108 -11.28 -3.96 9.00
CA ARG A 108 -12.18 -3.81 7.85
C ARG A 108 -11.67 -4.55 6.62
N ALA A 109 -10.36 -4.50 6.39
CA ALA A 109 -9.73 -5.13 5.23
C ALA A 109 -9.84 -6.66 5.31
N GLU A 110 -9.56 -7.27 6.45
CA GLU A 110 -9.67 -8.72 6.66
C GLU A 110 -11.08 -9.24 6.39
N ARG A 111 -12.12 -8.51 6.85
CA ARG A 111 -13.52 -8.84 6.55
C ARG A 111 -13.84 -8.83 5.05
N ASN A 112 -13.04 -8.12 4.25
CA ASN A 112 -13.22 -7.97 2.80
C ASN A 112 -11.97 -8.46 2.05
N SER A 113 -11.39 -9.58 2.51
CA SER A 113 -10.19 -10.14 1.90
C SER A 113 -10.41 -10.46 0.41
N PRO A 114 -9.44 -10.13 -0.48
CA PRO A 114 -9.55 -10.45 -1.90
C PRO A 114 -9.69 -11.96 -2.15
N ALA A 115 -10.48 -12.34 -3.15
CA ALA A 115 -10.71 -13.75 -3.49
C ALA A 115 -9.43 -14.55 -3.80
N TRP A 116 -8.39 -13.88 -4.31
CA TRP A 116 -7.11 -14.51 -4.63
C TRP A 116 -6.33 -14.95 -3.37
N VAL A 117 -6.59 -14.33 -2.21
CA VAL A 117 -5.96 -14.70 -0.93
C VAL A 117 -6.51 -16.03 -0.42
N ALA A 118 -7.83 -16.25 -0.54
CA ALA A 118 -8.46 -17.50 -0.12
C ALA A 118 -8.14 -18.69 -1.04
N SER A 119 -7.60 -18.41 -2.23
CA SER A 119 -7.27 -19.42 -3.25
C SER A 119 -5.81 -19.85 -3.21
N ASP A 120 -5.00 -19.31 -2.30
CA ASP A 120 -3.59 -19.69 -2.15
C ASP A 120 -3.48 -20.98 -1.31
N PRO A 121 -3.11 -22.12 -1.91
CA PRO A 121 -3.03 -23.41 -1.20
C PRO A 121 -1.90 -23.47 -0.16
N THR A 122 -1.09 -22.41 -0.02
CA THR A 122 0.05 -22.35 0.90
C THR A 122 -0.36 -22.12 2.37
N GLN A 123 -1.64 -21.91 2.66
CA GLN A 123 -2.18 -21.74 4.03
C GLN A 123 -2.91 -23.00 4.56
N ALA A 124 -2.46 -24.19 4.15
CA ALA A 124 -2.82 -25.46 4.77
C ALA A 124 -1.55 -26.18 5.21
N GLY A 125 -1.18 -26.02 6.48
CA GLY A 125 -0.05 -26.70 7.12
C GLY A 125 -0.21 -26.68 8.64
#